data_AF-A0A0F9E3K2-F1
#
_entry.id   AF-A0A0F9E3K2-F1
#
_cell.length_a   1.000
_cell.length_b   1.000
_cell.length_c   1.000
_cell.angle_alpha   90.00
_cell.angle_beta   90.00
_cell.angle_gamma   90.00
#
_symmetry.space_group_name_H-M   'P 1'
#
loop_
_entity.id
_entity.type
_entity.pdbx_description
1 polymer ?
#
loop_
_entity_poly.entity_id
_entity_poly.type
_entity_poly.pdbx_seq_one_letter_code
_entity_poly.pdbx_strand_id
1 'polypeptide(L)'
;MKKIVPILLVLATLAGIATANLGERHIYDRAGANFKLLASRDPNNWWDDVNDVYTMNGLLDVVDVNATGTFDVNDVNVTGDFFLSGFTEGSVLFIGVDSNVAEDNTNFTWTDATDTLDVNGMTISGTRPIGLDLSSGTFATASIKLPAGTIQSTGDLVFQPTVDSTTAWQWLDADGGTPVLNIDTTNERVGIGIVSPETDFHIKNSAGIAQLLLQSLATSDATIRIRNGSSSKWTFGNDASNDEFIISTGSILGTPKLTILQNGKTGIGTGANAPNAPLEVKGAKPAGNVGGFQSGMLHVTGSGTAEFSNSVITGHSAYNTNTQLWYLGSTSSSNKDIAFINRQNAPMHFYTNNTSRMTIESNGDMSLFNGAERRYYDVGNSNYVGFKAPSLTANQIWVLPIADGDPGSVLTTDGFGT
;
A
#
# COMPACT_ATOMS: atom_id res chain seq x y z
N MET A 1 64.07 -65.75 75.01
CA MET A 1 63.91 -66.71 76.14
C MET A 1 62.88 -67.74 75.71
N LYS A 2 63.05 -69.06 75.76
CA LYS A 2 64.10 -70.03 76.08
C LYS A 2 63.68 -71.26 75.24
N LYS A 3 64.56 -71.79 74.38
CA LYS A 3 65.28 -73.07 74.55
C LYS A 3 64.33 -74.26 74.81
N ILE A 4 64.13 -75.18 73.85
CA ILE A 4 65.03 -76.28 73.42
C ILE A 4 65.17 -77.31 74.58
N VAL A 5 64.41 -78.43 74.60
CA VAL A 5 64.75 -79.81 74.05
C VAL A 5 65.62 -80.60 75.08
N PRO A 6 65.92 -81.94 75.03
CA PRO A 6 65.45 -83.14 74.29
C PRO A 6 65.16 -84.39 75.18
N ILE A 7 64.92 -85.57 74.55
CA ILE A 7 65.66 -86.87 74.67
C ILE A 7 64.65 -88.00 74.40
N LEU A 8 64.53 -88.55 73.19
CA LEU A 8 65.40 -89.46 72.42
C LEU A 8 65.61 -90.84 73.06
N LEU A 9 64.91 -91.85 72.54
CA LEU A 9 65.24 -93.27 72.68
C LEU A 9 65.09 -94.01 71.32
N VAL A 10 66.27 -94.29 70.74
CA VAL A 10 66.71 -95.48 70.00
C VAL A 10 65.85 -96.07 68.85
N LEU A 11 66.33 -95.76 67.64
CA LEU A 11 66.58 -96.60 66.44
C LEU A 11 66.04 -98.04 66.38
N ALA A 12 65.28 -98.33 65.32
CA ALA A 12 65.55 -99.44 64.42
C ALA A 12 65.20 -99.04 62.96
N THR A 13 66.10 -99.39 62.06
CA THR A 13 66.26 -98.99 60.66
C THR A 13 65.45 -99.85 59.67
N LEU A 14 64.97 -99.26 58.55
CA LEU A 14 65.15 -99.83 57.21
C LEU A 14 64.96 -98.77 56.09
N ALA A 15 65.87 -98.79 55.11
CA ALA A 15 66.00 -97.93 53.92
C ALA A 15 64.82 -98.05 52.91
N GLY A 16 64.55 -97.18 51.92
CA GLY A 16 65.15 -95.96 51.38
C GLY A 16 64.50 -95.58 50.01
N ILE A 17 64.77 -94.35 49.53
CA ILE A 17 64.68 -93.81 48.12
C ILE A 17 63.23 -93.51 47.63
N ALA A 18 62.84 -92.34 47.11
CA ALA A 18 63.46 -91.44 46.13
C ALA A 18 63.06 -89.94 46.25
N THR A 19 63.95 -89.06 45.81
CA THR A 19 63.76 -87.62 45.54
C THR A 19 63.19 -87.35 44.14
N ALA A 20 62.33 -86.34 43.97
CA ALA A 20 62.24 -85.56 42.74
C ALA A 20 61.70 -84.14 43.00
N ASN A 21 62.38 -83.16 42.43
CA ASN A 21 62.20 -81.72 42.52
C ASN A 21 61.74 -81.22 41.14
N LEU A 22 60.62 -80.51 41.04
CA LEU A 22 60.17 -79.70 39.88
C LEU A 22 59.20 -78.65 40.47
N GLY A 23 59.44 -77.34 40.39
CA GLY A 23 59.78 -76.55 39.22
C GLY A 23 58.59 -75.58 38.99
N GLU A 24 58.87 -74.28 39.04
CA GLU A 24 57.92 -73.18 38.87
C GLU A 24 56.97 -73.41 37.69
N ARG A 25 55.66 -73.30 37.93
CA ARG A 25 54.66 -73.28 36.88
C ARG A 25 54.31 -71.84 36.53
N HIS A 26 54.97 -71.35 35.47
CA HIS A 26 54.33 -70.40 34.56
C HIS A 26 53.18 -71.11 33.86
N ILE A 27 51.96 -70.67 34.12
CA ILE A 27 50.78 -71.08 33.37
C ILE A 27 50.67 -70.12 32.18
N TYR A 28 51.05 -70.61 31.00
CA TYR A 28 50.49 -70.12 29.75
C TYR A 28 49.34 -71.07 29.39
N ASP A 29 48.10 -70.59 29.53
CA ASP A 29 46.96 -71.18 28.84
C ASP A 29 46.77 -70.46 27.50
N ARG A 30 46.53 -71.26 26.47
CA ARG A 30 46.36 -70.87 25.08
C ARG A 30 44.98 -71.38 24.68
N ALA A 31 44.07 -70.41 24.48
CA ALA A 31 42.83 -70.44 23.69
C ALA A 31 41.60 -70.05 24.51
N GLY A 32 41.17 -68.81 24.31
CA GLY A 32 39.82 -68.35 24.66
C GLY A 32 39.75 -67.49 25.93
N ALA A 33 39.74 -66.18 25.70
CA ALA A 33 39.18 -65.13 26.55
C ALA A 33 39.90 -64.74 27.87
N ASN A 34 40.18 -63.43 27.96
CA ASN A 34 40.50 -62.60 29.12
C ASN A 34 41.94 -62.70 29.67
N PHE A 35 42.79 -61.80 29.19
CA PHE A 35 44.07 -61.49 29.82
C PHE A 35 43.81 -60.70 31.11
N LYS A 36 43.77 -61.38 32.26
CA LYS A 36 43.81 -60.71 33.56
C LYS A 36 45.20 -60.12 33.78
N LEU A 37 45.31 -58.79 33.72
CA LEU A 37 46.38 -58.10 34.45
C LEU A 37 46.16 -58.40 35.93
N LEU A 38 46.93 -59.33 36.50
CA LEU A 38 47.12 -59.31 37.94
C LEU A 38 47.90 -58.04 38.24
N ALA A 39 47.22 -56.98 38.66
CA ALA A 39 47.86 -55.95 39.45
C ALA A 39 48.51 -56.69 40.63
N SER A 40 49.83 -56.80 40.60
CA SER A 40 50.64 -57.23 41.71
C SER A 40 50.38 -56.21 42.82
N ARG A 41 49.42 -56.50 43.69
CA ARG A 41 49.28 -55.78 44.95
C ARG A 41 50.50 -56.16 45.78
N ASP A 42 51.55 -55.35 45.69
CA ASP A 42 52.64 -55.40 46.66
C ASP A 42 51.97 -55.21 48.05
N PRO A 43 52.10 -56.18 48.98
CA PRO A 43 51.36 -56.12 50.25
C PRO A 43 51.74 -54.93 51.15
N ASN A 44 52.71 -54.10 50.77
CA ASN A 44 53.30 -53.09 51.66
C ASN A 44 53.43 -51.65 51.12
N ASN A 45 52.90 -51.29 49.94
CA ASN A 45 53.06 -49.91 49.44
C ASN A 45 51.70 -49.24 49.17
N TRP A 46 51.44 -48.13 49.88
CA TRP A 46 50.17 -47.38 49.83
C TRP A 46 50.25 -46.08 49.01
N TRP A 47 51.36 -45.80 48.34
CA TRP A 47 51.52 -44.61 47.51
C TRP A 47 52.47 -44.96 46.37
N ASP A 48 51.93 -45.26 45.20
CA ASP A 48 52.70 -45.19 43.95
C ASP A 48 51.86 -44.44 42.92
N ASP A 49 52.05 -43.12 42.92
CA ASP A 49 51.85 -42.28 41.75
C ASP A 49 52.87 -42.72 40.69
N VAL A 50 52.47 -43.61 39.78
CA VAL A 50 53.22 -43.85 38.56
C VAL A 50 52.34 -43.50 37.37
N ASN A 51 52.70 -42.37 36.76
CA ASN A 51 52.34 -41.98 35.40
C ASN A 51 52.91 -43.00 34.40
N ASP A 52 52.46 -44.25 34.45
CA ASP A 52 52.77 -45.25 33.44
C ASP A 52 51.86 -45.01 32.23
N VAL A 53 52.33 -44.16 31.32
CA VAL A 53 51.72 -44.00 29.99
C VAL A 53 52.06 -45.25 29.17
N TYR A 54 51.21 -46.26 29.27
CA TYR A 54 51.24 -47.43 28.38
C TYR A 54 50.67 -47.04 27.01
N THR A 55 51.54 -46.78 26.03
CA THR A 55 51.12 -46.67 24.63
C THR A 55 50.82 -48.06 24.08
N MET A 56 49.55 -48.45 24.10
CA MET A 56 49.05 -49.66 23.44
C MET A 56 48.76 -49.36 21.96
N ASN A 57 49.54 -49.93 21.05
CA ASN A 57 49.18 -50.00 19.63
C ASN A 57 48.25 -51.22 19.42
N GLY A 58 46.99 -51.10 19.82
CA GLY A 58 45.98 -52.17 19.72
C GLY A 58 44.83 -52.00 20.71
N LEU A 59 43.69 -52.66 20.43
CA LEU A 59 42.45 -52.62 21.24
C LEU A 59 42.75 -52.77 22.74
N LEU A 60 42.38 -51.77 23.55
CA LEU A 60 42.47 -51.84 25.01
C LEU A 60 41.32 -52.71 25.53
N ASP A 61 41.63 -53.92 25.99
CA ASP A 61 40.67 -54.83 26.64
C ASP A 61 40.67 -54.53 28.16
N VAL A 62 39.65 -53.82 28.64
CA VAL A 62 39.54 -53.40 30.04
C VAL A 62 38.93 -54.54 30.86
N VAL A 63 39.76 -55.30 31.58
CA VAL A 63 39.33 -56.51 32.32
C VAL A 63 38.96 -56.26 33.79
N ASP A 64 39.35 -55.13 34.40
CA ASP A 64 38.96 -54.79 35.77
C ASP A 64 37.96 -53.64 35.78
N VAL A 65 36.72 -54.02 35.49
CA VAL A 65 35.55 -53.18 35.69
C VAL A 65 35.18 -53.27 37.18
N ASN A 66 34.90 -52.12 37.82
CA ASN A 66 34.47 -52.12 39.22
C ASN A 66 33.20 -52.98 39.41
N ALA A 67 32.83 -53.33 40.64
CA ALA A 67 31.73 -54.27 40.92
C ALA A 67 30.36 -53.88 40.31
N THR A 68 30.24 -52.66 39.78
CA THR A 68 29.06 -52.10 39.10
C THR A 68 29.16 -52.07 37.57
N GLY A 69 30.27 -52.48 36.96
CA GLY A 69 30.38 -52.53 35.49
C GLY A 69 30.83 -51.21 34.83
N THR A 70 31.44 -50.28 35.58
CA THR A 70 31.88 -48.97 35.11
C THR A 70 33.42 -48.88 34.97
N PHE A 71 33.90 -48.34 33.84
CA PHE A 71 35.30 -47.96 33.64
C PHE A 71 35.48 -46.49 34.05
N ASP A 72 36.24 -46.25 35.11
CA ASP A 72 36.40 -44.92 35.72
C ASP A 72 37.83 -44.45 35.43
N VAL A 73 37.96 -43.45 34.55
CA VAL A 73 39.23 -42.87 34.13
C VAL A 73 39.13 -41.35 34.24
N ASN A 74 40.04 -40.76 35.02
CA ASN A 74 40.01 -39.33 35.31
C ASN A 74 40.21 -38.48 34.05
N ASP A 75 41.10 -38.92 33.15
CA ASP A 75 41.36 -38.28 31.87
C ASP A 75 41.55 -39.35 30.80
N VAL A 76 40.79 -39.24 29.70
CA VAL A 76 41.00 -40.05 28.50
C VAL A 76 41.68 -39.18 27.45
N ASN A 77 42.98 -39.38 27.26
CA ASN A 77 43.74 -38.66 26.24
C ASN A 77 43.85 -39.49 24.96
N VAL A 78 43.06 -39.14 23.95
CA VAL A 78 43.08 -39.81 22.65
C VAL A 78 43.93 -38.98 21.69
N THR A 79 45.11 -39.49 21.33
CA THR A 79 46.04 -38.82 20.40
C THR A 79 45.71 -39.06 18.91
N GLY A 80 44.50 -39.50 18.62
CA GLY A 80 43.99 -39.84 17.29
C GLY A 80 42.47 -39.78 17.26
N ASP A 81 41.85 -40.42 16.28
CA ASP A 81 40.39 -40.41 16.14
C ASP A 81 39.74 -41.23 17.26
N PHE A 82 38.77 -40.62 17.93
CA PHE A 82 37.95 -41.29 18.93
C PHE A 82 36.73 -41.91 18.24
N PHE A 83 36.83 -43.18 17.87
CA PHE A 83 35.74 -43.92 17.24
C PHE A 83 34.82 -44.54 18.29
N LEU A 84 33.60 -44.03 18.38
CA LEU A 84 32.53 -44.69 19.11
C LEU A 84 31.76 -45.61 18.16
N SER A 85 31.83 -46.92 18.37
CA SER A 85 31.09 -47.89 17.56
C SER A 85 29.61 -47.93 17.92
N GLY A 86 28.73 -47.98 16.93
CA GLY A 86 27.28 -48.13 17.13
C GLY A 86 26.46 -46.84 17.02
N PHE A 87 27.10 -45.72 16.64
CA PHE A 87 26.42 -44.46 16.36
C PHE A 87 26.23 -44.25 14.85
N THR A 88 25.16 -43.56 14.49
CA THR A 88 24.87 -43.15 13.11
C THR A 88 25.84 -42.03 12.67
N GLU A 89 26.40 -42.14 11.46
CA GLU A 89 27.33 -41.14 10.91
C GLU A 89 26.64 -39.76 10.78
N GLY A 90 27.27 -38.70 11.28
CA GLY A 90 26.71 -37.35 11.31
C GLY A 90 25.83 -37.03 12.53
N SER A 91 25.52 -38.00 13.40
CA SER A 91 24.83 -37.71 14.66
C SER A 91 25.68 -36.82 15.56
N VAL A 92 25.03 -35.84 16.22
CA VAL A 92 25.69 -35.05 17.27
C VAL A 92 25.65 -35.84 18.58
N LEU A 93 26.81 -36.02 19.18
CA LEU A 93 26.97 -36.69 20.46
C LEU A 93 26.61 -35.74 21.62
N PHE A 94 25.62 -36.12 22.44
CA PHE A 94 25.29 -35.40 23.66
C PHE A 94 25.77 -36.17 24.89
N ILE A 95 26.20 -35.45 25.93
CA ILE A 95 26.35 -35.99 27.28
C ILE A 95 25.00 -35.82 27.97
N GLY A 96 24.37 -36.93 28.35
CA GLY A 96 23.10 -36.90 29.07
C GLY A 96 23.22 -36.23 30.46
N VAL A 97 22.10 -35.90 31.09
CA VAL A 97 22.07 -35.37 32.47
C VAL A 97 22.63 -36.36 33.50
N ASP A 98 22.78 -37.62 33.11
CA ASP A 98 23.42 -38.73 33.82
C ASP A 98 24.92 -38.85 33.51
N SER A 99 25.51 -37.89 32.79
CA SER A 99 26.91 -37.87 32.37
C SER A 99 27.32 -39.03 31.44
N ASN A 100 26.35 -39.74 30.87
CA ASN A 100 26.61 -40.82 29.93
C ASN A 100 26.69 -40.29 28.48
N VAL A 101 27.67 -40.80 27.76
CA VAL A 101 27.90 -40.57 26.33
C VAL A 101 27.14 -41.66 25.56
N ALA A 102 25.80 -41.63 25.58
CA ALA A 102 25.02 -42.81 25.17
C ALA A 102 23.71 -42.54 24.41
N GLU A 103 23.45 -41.32 23.97
CA GLU A 103 22.24 -41.03 23.20
C GLU A 103 22.64 -40.75 21.74
N ASP A 104 22.64 -41.78 20.88
CA ASP A 104 22.53 -41.56 19.44
C ASP A 104 21.13 -41.01 19.18
N ASN A 105 21.06 -39.73 18.82
CA ASN A 105 19.81 -39.15 18.38
C ASN A 105 19.80 -39.10 16.85
N THR A 106 19.25 -40.15 16.23
CA THR A 106 19.00 -40.21 14.78
C THR A 106 18.15 -39.05 14.26
N ASN A 107 17.53 -38.30 15.17
CA ASN A 107 16.67 -37.16 14.92
C ASN A 107 17.41 -35.83 15.07
N PHE A 108 18.75 -35.81 15.19
CA PHE A 108 19.55 -34.60 15.32
C PHE A 108 20.97 -34.84 14.77
N THR A 109 21.19 -34.53 13.50
CA THR A 109 22.43 -34.76 12.77
C THR A 109 23.03 -33.45 12.27
N TRP A 110 24.35 -33.31 12.35
CA TRP A 110 25.09 -32.23 11.71
C TRP A 110 25.75 -32.78 10.44
N THR A 111 25.42 -32.20 9.29
CA THR A 111 26.02 -32.59 8.01
C THR A 111 27.16 -31.62 7.69
N ASP A 112 28.40 -32.10 7.76
CA ASP A 112 29.62 -31.32 7.52
C ASP A 112 29.75 -30.83 6.06
N ALA A 113 29.30 -31.62 5.10
CA ALA A 113 29.34 -31.30 3.68
C ALA A 113 28.45 -30.10 3.31
N THR A 114 27.43 -29.81 4.11
CA THR A 114 26.47 -28.72 3.88
C THR A 114 26.44 -27.67 4.99
N ASP A 115 27.20 -27.86 6.07
CA ASP A 115 27.23 -26.99 7.26
C ASP A 115 25.83 -26.76 7.87
N THR A 116 25.02 -27.82 7.91
CA THR A 116 23.61 -27.76 8.33
C THR A 116 23.30 -28.72 9.46
N LEU A 117 22.54 -28.22 10.44
CA LEU A 117 21.87 -29.02 11.46
C LEU A 117 20.52 -29.55 10.94
N ASP A 118 20.39 -30.86 10.81
CA ASP A 118 19.13 -31.57 10.52
C ASP A 118 18.56 -32.15 11.81
N VAL A 119 17.24 -32.06 11.98
CA VAL A 119 16.53 -32.60 13.15
C VAL A 119 15.47 -33.58 12.66
N ASN A 120 15.80 -34.84 12.37
CA ASN A 120 14.83 -35.90 12.02
C ASN A 120 14.28 -35.85 10.58
N GLY A 121 15.11 -35.48 9.59
CA GLY A 121 14.66 -35.31 8.20
C GLY A 121 13.56 -34.26 8.06
N MET A 122 13.53 -33.32 9.01
CA MET A 122 12.37 -32.50 9.29
C MET A 122 12.34 -31.28 8.36
N THR A 123 11.40 -31.32 7.41
CA THR A 123 10.44 -30.20 7.34
C THR A 123 9.84 -30.06 8.72
N ILE A 124 10.05 -28.93 9.42
CA ILE A 124 9.50 -28.65 10.75
C ILE A 124 7.98 -28.83 10.73
N SER A 125 7.52 -30.05 11.02
CA SER A 125 6.12 -30.44 10.84
C SER A 125 5.66 -31.25 12.04
N GLY A 126 4.67 -30.68 12.72
CA GLY A 126 4.00 -31.18 13.91
C GLY A 126 3.00 -30.11 14.35
N THR A 127 1.88 -30.51 14.95
CA THR A 127 0.88 -29.55 15.49
C THR A 127 1.37 -28.77 16.71
N ARG A 128 2.62 -29.00 17.15
CA ARG A 128 3.26 -28.27 18.26
C ARG A 128 4.15 -27.17 17.68
N PRO A 129 4.01 -25.91 18.12
CA PRO A 129 4.86 -24.82 17.63
C PRO A 129 6.33 -25.14 17.88
N ILE A 130 7.14 -25.16 16.82
CA ILE A 130 8.59 -25.09 16.91
C ILE A 130 8.93 -23.66 16.53
N GLY A 131 9.13 -22.81 17.54
CA GLY A 131 9.58 -21.43 17.32
C GLY A 131 11.08 -21.43 17.05
N LEU A 132 11.50 -20.83 15.95
CA LEU A 132 12.85 -20.28 15.86
C LEU A 132 12.83 -18.97 16.64
N ASP A 133 13.23 -19.00 17.92
CA ASP A 133 13.34 -17.78 18.73
C ASP A 133 14.64 -17.04 18.36
N LEU A 134 14.48 -16.07 17.47
CA LEU A 134 15.55 -15.20 16.99
C LEU A 134 15.56 -13.84 17.74
N SER A 135 14.79 -13.70 18.82
CA SER A 135 14.51 -12.42 19.49
C SER A 135 15.73 -11.78 20.15
N SER A 136 16.79 -12.55 20.40
CA SER A 136 18.01 -12.11 21.10
C SER A 136 19.24 -11.95 20.20
N GLY A 137 19.16 -12.29 18.90
CA GLY A 137 20.29 -12.25 17.96
C GLY A 137 20.20 -11.11 16.95
N THR A 138 21.31 -10.39 16.73
CA THR A 138 21.47 -9.56 15.52
C THR A 138 22.06 -10.43 14.42
N PHE A 139 21.24 -10.84 13.46
CA PHE A 139 21.73 -11.57 12.28
C PHE A 139 22.19 -10.55 11.25
N ALA A 140 23.46 -10.61 10.82
CA ALA A 140 23.97 -9.75 9.75
C ALA A 140 23.13 -9.88 8.45
N THR A 141 22.61 -11.08 8.20
CA THR A 141 21.57 -11.39 7.22
C THR A 141 20.72 -12.55 7.73
N ALA A 142 19.42 -12.36 7.94
CA ALA A 142 18.48 -13.44 8.17
C ALA A 142 17.70 -13.70 6.87
N SER A 143 18.05 -14.75 6.13
CA SER A 143 17.33 -15.15 4.92
C SER A 143 16.59 -16.46 5.13
N ILE A 144 15.26 -16.43 5.13
CA ILE A 144 14.44 -17.64 5.00
C ILE A 144 14.33 -17.95 3.50
N LYS A 145 15.19 -18.83 3.01
CA LYS A 145 15.17 -19.28 1.60
C LYS A 145 14.28 -20.52 1.48
N LEU A 146 13.08 -20.34 0.95
CA LEU A 146 12.19 -21.47 0.62
C LEU A 146 12.44 -21.90 -0.83
N PRO A 147 12.79 -23.16 -1.11
CA PRO A 147 12.82 -23.66 -2.48
C PRO A 147 11.37 -23.64 -3.01
N ALA A 148 11.09 -22.77 -3.99
CA ALA A 148 9.77 -22.60 -4.63
C ALA A 148 8.58 -23.02 -3.73
N GLY A 149 8.33 -22.25 -2.67
CA GLY A 149 7.36 -22.63 -1.63
C GLY A 149 6.85 -21.42 -0.85
N THR A 150 5.64 -21.56 -0.32
CA THR A 150 4.96 -20.56 0.51
C THR A 150 5.31 -20.73 1.99
N ILE A 151 5.41 -19.63 2.74
CA ILE A 151 5.35 -19.70 4.22
C ILE A 151 3.91 -20.08 4.57
N GLN A 152 3.68 -21.28 5.10
CA GLN A 152 2.35 -21.76 5.48
C GLN A 152 2.23 -21.85 7.00
N SER A 153 1.25 -21.13 7.56
CA SER A 153 0.83 -21.24 8.97
C SER A 153 -0.58 -21.82 9.02
N THR A 154 -0.89 -22.62 10.05
CA THR A 154 -2.27 -23.06 10.34
C THR A 154 -3.06 -22.02 11.14
N GLY A 155 -2.39 -20.97 11.64
CA GLY A 155 -2.97 -19.80 12.29
C GLY A 155 -2.43 -18.49 11.70
N ASP A 156 -2.48 -17.40 12.47
CA ASP A 156 -1.95 -16.12 12.01
C ASP A 156 -0.43 -16.18 11.80
N LEU A 157 0.04 -15.52 10.74
CA LEU A 157 1.45 -15.22 10.54
C LEU A 157 1.66 -13.74 10.81
N VAL A 158 2.32 -13.42 11.94
CA VAL A 158 2.54 -12.04 12.38
C VAL A 158 3.98 -11.64 12.08
N PHE A 159 4.14 -10.57 11.30
CA PHE A 159 5.41 -9.88 11.10
C PHE A 159 5.38 -8.57 11.91
N GLN A 160 6.06 -8.55 13.05
CA GLN A 160 6.07 -7.40 13.95
C GLN A 160 7.50 -7.12 14.41
N PRO A 161 8.05 -5.92 14.17
CA PRO A 161 9.31 -5.52 14.76
C PRO A 161 9.11 -5.26 16.27
N THR A 162 10.12 -5.54 17.08
CA THR A 162 10.08 -5.26 18.54
C THR A 162 10.23 -3.77 18.85
N VAL A 163 10.69 -2.97 17.88
CA VAL A 163 10.85 -1.52 17.96
C VAL A 163 10.41 -0.91 16.63
N ASP A 164 9.76 0.25 16.68
CA ASP A 164 9.36 0.96 15.47
C ASP A 164 10.54 1.36 14.59
N SER A 165 10.35 1.31 13.27
CA SER A 165 11.35 1.71 12.30
C SER A 165 10.71 2.31 11.06
N THR A 166 11.36 3.33 10.49
CA THR A 166 10.97 3.94 9.21
C THR A 166 11.15 3.00 8.01
N THR A 167 11.90 1.91 8.22
CA THR A 167 12.19 0.88 7.22
C THR A 167 11.98 -0.52 7.82
N ALA A 168 10.98 -0.67 8.70
CA ALA A 168 10.74 -1.90 9.46
C ALA A 168 10.65 -3.13 8.55
N TRP A 169 9.99 -2.99 7.39
CA TRP A 169 9.95 -4.03 6.37
C TRP A 169 10.17 -3.43 4.99
N GLN A 170 11.16 -3.96 4.27
CA GLN A 170 11.49 -3.52 2.92
C GLN A 170 11.55 -4.70 1.95
N TRP A 171 10.96 -4.49 0.77
CA TRP A 171 11.27 -5.27 -0.41
C TRP A 171 12.16 -4.40 -1.30
N LEU A 172 13.43 -4.74 -1.33
CA LEU A 172 14.42 -4.10 -2.18
C LEU A 172 14.47 -4.81 -3.54
N ASP A 173 14.87 -4.08 -4.56
CA ASP A 173 15.27 -4.70 -5.82
C ASP A 173 16.74 -5.17 -5.73
N ALA A 174 17.33 -5.52 -6.87
CA ALA A 174 18.68 -6.06 -6.92
C ALA A 174 19.77 -5.04 -6.54
N ASP A 175 19.52 -3.73 -6.64
CA ASP A 175 20.54 -2.71 -6.34
C ASP A 175 20.54 -2.27 -4.86
N GLY A 176 19.48 -2.62 -4.12
CA GLY A 176 19.36 -2.35 -2.69
C GLY A 176 19.09 -0.88 -2.35
N GLY A 177 18.78 -0.05 -3.35
CA GLY A 177 18.54 1.37 -3.25
C GLY A 177 17.12 1.71 -2.80
N THR A 178 16.30 2.29 -3.70
CA THR A 178 14.93 2.66 -3.35
C THR A 178 14.06 1.41 -3.25
N PRO A 179 13.37 1.16 -2.12
CA PRO A 179 12.56 -0.03 -1.98
C PRO A 179 11.37 -0.03 -2.95
N VAL A 180 11.06 -1.22 -3.47
CA VAL A 180 9.82 -1.49 -4.21
C VAL A 180 8.61 -1.30 -3.28
N LEU A 181 8.71 -1.80 -2.04
CA LEU A 181 7.72 -1.61 -0.97
C LEU A 181 8.45 -1.33 0.35
N ASN A 182 8.01 -0.29 1.06
CA ASN A 182 8.48 0.08 2.39
C ASN A 182 7.30 0.16 3.35
N ILE A 183 7.40 -0.51 4.50
CA ILE A 183 6.47 -0.37 5.62
C ILE A 183 7.19 0.39 6.73
N ASP A 184 6.71 1.59 6.99
CA ASP A 184 7.18 2.49 8.04
C ASP A 184 6.27 2.32 9.27
N THR A 185 6.74 1.64 10.30
CA THR A 185 5.95 1.42 11.52
C THR A 185 6.06 2.59 12.49
N THR A 186 7.07 3.46 12.35
CA THR A 186 7.18 4.69 13.16
C THR A 186 6.07 5.68 12.84
N ASN A 187 5.72 5.81 11.56
CA ASN A 187 4.72 6.77 11.08
C ASN A 187 3.41 6.11 10.62
N GLU A 188 3.32 4.78 10.70
CA GLU A 188 2.17 3.99 10.24
C GLU A 188 1.86 4.15 8.73
N ARG A 189 2.90 4.09 7.89
CA ARG A 189 2.78 4.37 6.43
C ARG A 189 3.28 3.25 5.55
N VAL A 190 2.74 3.21 4.33
CA VAL A 190 3.16 2.31 3.26
C VAL A 190 3.65 3.11 2.06
N GLY A 191 4.88 2.83 1.62
CA GLY A 191 5.49 3.40 0.42
C GLY A 191 5.66 2.37 -0.69
N ILE A 192 5.37 2.75 -1.92
CA ILE A 192 5.74 2.00 -3.13
C ILE A 192 6.71 2.85 -3.94
N GLY A 193 7.93 2.36 -4.15
CA GLY A 193 9.00 3.11 -4.84
C GLY A 193 9.53 4.31 -4.03
N ILE A 194 9.42 4.28 -2.70
CA ILE A 194 9.90 5.34 -1.82
C ILE A 194 10.25 4.81 -0.42
N VAL A 195 11.35 5.31 0.15
CA VAL A 195 11.84 4.92 1.50
C VAL A 195 11.18 5.70 2.63
N SER A 196 10.74 6.94 2.40
CA SER A 196 10.13 7.79 3.42
C SER A 196 8.77 8.31 2.92
N PRO A 197 7.69 7.54 3.10
CA PRO A 197 6.34 7.96 2.71
C PRO A 197 5.91 9.24 3.45
N GLU A 198 5.25 10.16 2.76
CA GLU A 198 4.83 11.45 3.34
C GLU A 198 3.43 11.38 3.96
N THR A 199 2.64 10.38 3.57
CA THR A 199 1.27 10.12 4.02
C THR A 199 1.04 8.61 4.09
N ASP A 200 -0.10 8.18 4.62
CA ASP A 200 -0.46 6.77 4.90
C ASP A 200 -0.16 5.83 3.73
N PHE A 201 -0.43 6.27 2.50
CA PHE A 201 -0.06 5.54 1.28
C PHE A 201 0.58 6.48 0.25
N HIS A 202 1.83 6.21 -0.13
CA HIS A 202 2.60 6.99 -1.09
C HIS A 202 3.15 6.10 -2.22
N ILE A 203 2.69 6.33 -3.46
CA ILE A 203 3.28 5.72 -4.66
C ILE A 203 4.18 6.75 -5.34
N LYS A 204 5.46 6.42 -5.54
CA LYS A 204 6.41 7.28 -6.24
C LYS A 204 7.10 6.52 -7.37
N ASN A 205 7.26 7.19 -8.50
CA ASN A 205 8.15 6.76 -9.58
C ASN A 205 9.08 7.94 -9.91
N SER A 206 10.38 7.80 -9.66
CA SER A 206 11.37 8.85 -9.91
C SER A 206 11.77 8.97 -11.39
N ALA A 207 11.46 7.99 -12.22
CA ALA A 207 11.86 7.91 -13.63
C ALA A 207 10.70 8.23 -14.60
N GLY A 208 9.48 8.49 -14.11
CA GLY A 208 8.32 8.66 -14.97
C GLY A 208 7.03 8.98 -14.21
N ILE A 209 5.95 8.27 -14.56
CA ILE A 209 4.60 8.52 -14.05
C ILE A 209 4.32 7.57 -12.88
N ALA A 210 3.91 8.11 -11.74
CA ALA A 210 3.28 7.32 -10.68
C ALA A 210 1.80 7.10 -11.01
N GLN A 211 1.34 5.85 -11.01
CA GLN A 211 -0.02 5.49 -11.40
C GLN A 211 -0.69 4.61 -10.34
N LEU A 212 -2.00 4.80 -10.17
CA LEU A 212 -2.91 3.86 -9.53
C LEU A 212 -3.87 3.34 -10.60
N LEU A 213 -3.71 2.08 -11.00
CA LEU A 213 -4.65 1.42 -11.90
C LEU A 213 -5.79 0.82 -11.08
N LEU A 214 -7.02 1.19 -11.41
CA LEU A 214 -8.23 0.59 -10.85
C LEU A 214 -8.98 -0.11 -11.97
N GLN A 215 -9.20 -1.40 -11.80
CA GLN A 215 -9.88 -2.23 -12.79
C GLN A 215 -10.97 -3.06 -12.12
N SER A 216 -12.15 -3.00 -12.71
CA SER A 216 -13.33 -3.79 -12.37
C SER A 216 -13.74 -4.64 -13.59
N LEU A 217 -14.79 -5.44 -13.44
CA LEU A 217 -15.41 -6.12 -14.59
C LEU A 217 -16.02 -5.09 -15.55
N ALA A 218 -16.18 -5.46 -16.82
CA ALA A 218 -16.82 -4.61 -17.84
C ALA A 218 -18.27 -4.18 -17.51
N THR A 219 -18.89 -4.79 -16.48
CA THR A 219 -20.25 -4.50 -16.01
C THR A 219 -20.27 -3.81 -14.64
N SER A 220 -19.12 -3.38 -14.12
CA SER A 220 -18.99 -2.83 -12.77
C SER A 220 -18.07 -1.63 -12.75
N ASP A 221 -18.38 -0.64 -11.93
CA ASP A 221 -17.64 0.62 -11.89
C ASP A 221 -16.30 0.48 -11.15
N ALA A 222 -15.22 0.97 -11.78
CA ALA A 222 -13.95 1.20 -11.08
C ALA A 222 -14.03 2.55 -10.36
N THR A 223 -13.96 2.55 -9.03
CA THR A 223 -14.22 3.76 -8.23
C THR A 223 -13.22 3.98 -7.10
N ILE A 224 -13.05 5.25 -6.72
CA ILE A 224 -12.45 5.68 -5.46
C ILE A 224 -13.56 6.32 -4.61
N ARG A 225 -13.57 6.00 -3.31
CA ARG A 225 -14.57 6.50 -2.36
C ARG A 225 -13.92 7.32 -1.26
N ILE A 226 -14.47 8.50 -1.00
CA ILE A 226 -14.10 9.37 0.12
C ILE A 226 -15.19 9.27 1.17
N ARG A 227 -14.81 8.88 2.40
CA ARG A 227 -15.74 8.60 3.51
C ARG A 227 -15.43 9.51 4.70
N ASN A 228 -16.50 9.92 5.39
CA ASN A 228 -16.42 10.45 6.75
C ASN A 228 -17.30 9.58 7.64
N GLY A 229 -16.70 9.00 8.69
CA GLY A 229 -17.32 7.94 9.48
C GLY A 229 -17.69 6.73 8.61
N SER A 230 -18.82 6.08 8.92
CA SER A 230 -19.24 4.87 8.19
C SER A 230 -19.84 5.11 6.81
N SER A 231 -19.94 6.36 6.32
CA SER A 231 -20.64 6.69 5.06
C SER A 231 -19.72 7.29 3.99
N SER A 232 -19.86 6.83 2.74
CA SER A 232 -19.24 7.48 1.58
C SER A 232 -19.94 8.80 1.29
N LYS A 233 -19.15 9.88 1.23
CA LYS A 233 -19.63 11.23 0.91
C LYS A 233 -19.50 11.48 -0.58
N TRP A 234 -18.36 11.12 -1.15
CA TRP A 234 -18.06 11.27 -2.55
C TRP A 234 -17.53 9.96 -3.12
N THR A 235 -17.97 9.65 -4.33
CA THR A 235 -17.41 8.57 -5.14
C THR A 235 -17.07 9.15 -6.50
N PHE A 236 -15.94 8.76 -7.06
CA PHE A 236 -15.57 9.11 -8.41
C PHE A 236 -15.02 7.89 -9.13
N GLY A 237 -15.25 7.81 -10.44
CA GLY A 237 -14.88 6.63 -11.20
C GLY A 237 -15.42 6.62 -12.62
N ASN A 238 -15.23 5.48 -13.26
CA ASN A 238 -15.79 5.18 -14.57
C ASN A 238 -17.09 4.38 -14.38
N ASP A 239 -18.19 4.88 -14.94
CA ASP A 239 -19.47 4.16 -14.99
C ASP A 239 -19.43 3.15 -16.13
N ALA A 240 -19.44 1.88 -15.78
CA ALA A 240 -19.30 0.79 -16.75
C ALA A 240 -20.50 0.67 -17.70
N SER A 241 -21.61 1.35 -17.42
CA SER A 241 -22.82 1.32 -18.26
C SER A 241 -22.63 2.08 -19.57
N ASN A 242 -21.74 3.09 -19.58
CA ASN A 242 -21.61 4.07 -20.67
C ASN A 242 -20.19 4.68 -20.78
N ASP A 243 -19.22 4.16 -20.03
CA ASP A 243 -17.84 4.60 -19.95
C ASP A 243 -17.67 6.08 -19.57
N GLU A 244 -18.61 6.65 -18.82
CA GLU A 244 -18.55 8.05 -18.40
C GLU A 244 -17.66 8.22 -17.16
N PHE A 245 -16.92 9.34 -17.10
CA PHE A 245 -16.29 9.74 -15.85
C PHE A 245 -17.31 10.49 -14.98
N ILE A 246 -17.54 10.00 -13.78
CA ILE A 246 -18.56 10.53 -12.87
C ILE A 246 -17.94 10.91 -11.53
N ILE A 247 -18.38 12.05 -10.99
CA ILE A 247 -18.29 12.37 -9.56
C ILE A 247 -19.71 12.36 -9.00
N SER A 248 -19.97 11.48 -8.04
CA SER A 248 -21.28 11.27 -7.42
C SER A 248 -21.24 11.43 -5.90
N THR A 249 -22.42 11.55 -5.31
CA THR A 249 -22.59 11.41 -3.85
C THR A 249 -22.94 9.98 -3.46
N GLY A 250 -22.53 9.56 -2.26
CA GLY A 250 -22.83 8.21 -1.74
C GLY A 250 -21.77 7.18 -2.13
N SER A 251 -22.15 5.90 -2.17
CA SER A 251 -21.24 4.74 -2.35
C SER A 251 -21.16 4.19 -3.78
N ILE A 252 -21.94 4.72 -4.72
CA ILE A 252 -22.02 4.28 -6.11
C ILE A 252 -22.09 5.50 -7.05
N LEU A 253 -21.85 5.30 -8.35
CA LEU A 253 -21.94 6.38 -9.36
C LEU A 253 -23.39 6.82 -9.70
N GLY A 254 -24.41 6.24 -9.04
CA GLY A 254 -25.83 6.44 -9.37
C GLY A 254 -26.45 7.81 -9.06
N THR A 255 -25.75 8.76 -8.41
CA THR A 255 -26.23 10.15 -8.25
C THR A 255 -25.20 11.18 -8.72
N PRO A 256 -24.98 11.30 -10.04
CA PRO A 256 -23.96 12.19 -10.59
C PRO A 256 -24.15 13.66 -10.19
N LYS A 257 -23.02 14.32 -9.90
CA LYS A 257 -22.90 15.77 -9.69
C LYS A 257 -21.99 16.41 -10.73
N LEU A 258 -21.07 15.64 -11.29
CA LEU A 258 -20.32 15.96 -12.50
C LEU A 258 -20.25 14.71 -13.36
N THR A 259 -20.51 14.85 -14.65
CA THR A 259 -20.41 13.78 -15.66
C THR A 259 -19.57 14.28 -16.82
N ILE A 260 -18.63 13.48 -17.30
CA ILE A 260 -17.91 13.71 -18.55
C ILE A 260 -18.17 12.53 -19.46
N LEU A 261 -18.81 12.81 -20.60
CA LEU A 261 -19.05 11.84 -21.65
C LEU A 261 -17.75 11.54 -22.43
N GLN A 262 -17.65 10.36 -23.06
CA GLN A 262 -16.53 10.03 -23.95
C GLN A 262 -16.35 11.01 -25.12
N ASN A 263 -17.42 11.68 -25.55
CA ASN A 263 -17.36 12.71 -26.59
C ASN A 263 -16.93 14.11 -26.06
N GLY A 264 -16.52 14.20 -24.80
CA GLY A 264 -15.98 15.40 -24.17
C GLY A 264 -17.02 16.37 -23.61
N LYS A 265 -18.32 16.11 -23.76
CA LYS A 265 -19.34 16.96 -23.14
C LYS A 265 -19.36 16.77 -21.63
N THR A 266 -19.47 17.88 -20.90
CA THR A 266 -19.48 17.92 -19.43
C THR A 266 -20.84 18.37 -18.90
N GLY A 267 -21.40 17.59 -18.00
CA GLY A 267 -22.60 17.92 -17.23
C GLY A 267 -22.26 18.28 -15.80
N ILE A 268 -22.87 19.34 -15.26
CA ILE A 268 -22.74 19.72 -13.84
C ILE A 268 -24.13 19.79 -13.21
N GLY A 269 -24.27 19.14 -12.06
CA GLY A 269 -25.45 19.12 -11.21
C GLY A 269 -26.48 18.05 -11.55
N THR A 270 -27.53 17.98 -10.72
CA THR A 270 -28.51 16.88 -10.77
C THR A 270 -29.27 16.86 -12.11
N GLY A 271 -29.22 15.72 -12.81
CA GLY A 271 -29.92 15.51 -14.08
C GLY A 271 -29.13 15.90 -15.32
N ALA A 272 -27.90 16.42 -15.16
CA ALA A 272 -26.99 16.76 -16.25
C ALA A 272 -26.21 15.52 -16.78
N ASN A 273 -26.76 14.32 -16.66
CA ASN A 273 -26.05 13.07 -16.96
C ASN A 273 -25.86 12.84 -18.48
N ALA A 274 -26.65 13.51 -19.31
CA ALA A 274 -26.53 13.47 -20.77
C ALA A 274 -26.54 14.92 -21.30
N PRO A 275 -25.41 15.64 -21.21
CA PRO A 275 -25.33 17.02 -21.66
C PRO A 275 -25.59 17.17 -23.17
N ASN A 276 -26.50 18.06 -23.54
CA ASN A 276 -26.84 18.35 -24.94
C ASN A 276 -25.81 19.26 -25.62
N ALA A 277 -25.11 20.09 -24.84
CA ALA A 277 -24.05 20.99 -25.27
C ALA A 277 -22.68 20.57 -24.68
N PRO A 278 -21.54 21.11 -25.17
CA PRO A 278 -20.22 20.82 -24.60
C PRO A 278 -20.12 21.04 -23.08
N LEU A 279 -20.82 22.04 -22.54
CA LEU A 279 -21.03 22.22 -21.10
C LEU A 279 -22.52 22.44 -20.85
N GLU A 280 -23.11 21.63 -19.99
CA GLU A 280 -24.49 21.83 -19.52
C GLU A 280 -24.54 21.84 -18.00
N VAL A 281 -25.12 22.89 -17.43
CA VAL A 281 -25.36 22.99 -15.98
C VAL A 281 -26.85 22.77 -15.74
N LYS A 282 -27.22 21.70 -15.05
CA LYS A 282 -28.59 21.43 -14.60
C LYS A 282 -28.63 21.33 -13.08
N GLY A 283 -29.70 21.80 -12.47
CA GLY A 283 -29.86 21.68 -11.02
C GLY A 283 -31.25 22.04 -10.56
N ALA A 284 -31.56 21.60 -9.33
CA ALA A 284 -32.74 22.06 -8.63
C ALA A 284 -32.54 23.54 -8.22
N LYS A 285 -33.58 24.31 -8.49
CA LYS A 285 -33.71 25.76 -8.38
C LYS A 285 -33.35 26.34 -6.99
N PRO A 286 -32.61 27.45 -6.92
CA PRO A 286 -32.84 28.51 -5.94
C PRO A 286 -33.83 29.51 -6.56
N ALA A 287 -35.12 29.43 -6.19
CA ALA A 287 -36.17 30.44 -6.39
C ALA A 287 -36.26 31.27 -7.71
N GLY A 288 -36.89 30.75 -8.77
CA GLY A 288 -37.56 31.58 -9.82
C GLY A 288 -38.02 30.81 -11.09
N ASN A 289 -39.33 30.70 -11.34
CA ASN A 289 -39.81 30.12 -12.61
C ASN A 289 -39.74 31.23 -13.65
N VAL A 290 -39.06 31.01 -14.78
CA VAL A 290 -39.19 31.90 -15.94
C VAL A 290 -40.26 31.29 -16.84
N GLY A 291 -41.44 31.90 -16.90
CA GLY A 291 -42.54 31.43 -17.75
C GLY A 291 -43.03 30.01 -17.46
N GLY A 292 -42.86 29.49 -16.24
CA GLY A 292 -43.33 28.17 -15.83
C GLY A 292 -42.35 27.00 -15.99
N PHE A 293 -41.21 27.19 -16.67
CA PHE A 293 -40.21 26.13 -16.88
C PHE A 293 -39.03 26.24 -15.91
N GLN A 294 -38.39 25.10 -15.63
CA GLN A 294 -37.12 25.06 -14.89
C GLN A 294 -35.99 25.51 -15.82
N SER A 295 -35.14 26.44 -15.37
CA SER A 295 -33.95 26.87 -16.10
C SER A 295 -32.69 26.45 -15.38
N GLY A 296 -31.74 25.87 -16.12
CA GLY A 296 -30.37 25.71 -15.64
C GLY A 296 -29.76 27.09 -15.39
N MET A 297 -29.25 27.31 -14.18
CA MET A 297 -28.64 28.59 -13.81
C MET A 297 -27.13 28.46 -13.93
N LEU A 298 -26.55 29.06 -14.97
CA LEU A 298 -25.15 29.45 -14.91
C LEU A 298 -25.07 30.70 -14.02
N HIS A 299 -24.96 30.48 -12.71
CA HIS A 299 -24.78 31.57 -11.76
C HIS A 299 -23.30 31.92 -11.68
N VAL A 300 -22.85 32.84 -12.53
CA VAL A 300 -21.55 33.50 -12.33
C VAL A 300 -21.75 34.43 -11.15
N THR A 301 -20.99 34.29 -10.06
CA THR A 301 -20.94 35.24 -8.94
C THR A 301 -19.49 35.59 -8.71
N GLY A 302 -19.22 36.82 -8.27
CA GLY A 302 -17.88 37.10 -7.75
C GLY A 302 -17.76 36.61 -6.30
N SER A 303 -16.52 36.46 -5.84
CA SER A 303 -16.19 35.97 -4.49
C SER A 303 -16.39 37.02 -3.37
N GLY A 304 -16.82 38.23 -3.70
CA GLY A 304 -17.08 39.30 -2.74
C GLY A 304 -18.44 39.14 -2.06
N THR A 305 -18.57 39.66 -0.83
CA THR A 305 -19.82 39.65 -0.05
C THR A 305 -20.83 40.74 -0.49
N ALA A 306 -20.48 41.52 -1.52
CA ALA A 306 -21.40 42.50 -2.09
C ALA A 306 -22.55 41.77 -2.79
N GLU A 307 -23.78 42.09 -2.39
CA GLU A 307 -25.04 41.54 -2.92
C GLU A 307 -25.16 41.61 -4.46
N PHE A 308 -24.38 42.50 -5.09
CA PHE A 308 -24.33 42.72 -6.53
C PHE A 308 -22.89 42.64 -7.07
N SER A 309 -22.18 41.53 -6.90
CA SER A 309 -20.85 41.38 -7.53
C SER A 309 -20.95 41.39 -9.07
N ASN A 310 -19.88 41.81 -9.77
CA ASN A 310 -19.78 41.87 -11.24
C ASN A 310 -19.84 40.48 -11.89
N SER A 311 -21.01 39.89 -11.92
CA SER A 311 -21.32 38.69 -12.67
C SER A 311 -21.44 39.06 -14.14
N VAL A 312 -20.49 38.62 -14.96
CA VAL A 312 -20.46 38.91 -16.40
C VAL A 312 -20.66 37.62 -17.17
N ILE A 313 -21.56 37.64 -18.14
CA ILE A 313 -21.56 36.67 -19.23
C ILE A 313 -21.07 37.40 -20.47
N THR A 314 -20.03 36.87 -21.10
CA THR A 314 -19.48 37.44 -22.30
C THR A 314 -19.11 36.36 -23.30
N GLY A 315 -19.34 36.66 -24.58
CA GLY A 315 -18.78 35.89 -25.68
C GLY A 315 -17.61 36.64 -26.31
N HIS A 316 -16.55 35.91 -26.65
CA HIS A 316 -15.41 36.42 -27.41
C HIS A 316 -15.36 35.78 -28.80
N SER A 317 -14.82 36.50 -29.78
CA SER A 317 -14.40 35.92 -31.04
C SER A 317 -12.98 35.40 -30.89
N ALA A 318 -12.78 34.09 -31.04
CA ALA A 318 -11.43 33.51 -31.00
C ALA A 318 -10.54 33.95 -32.19
N TYR A 319 -11.11 34.59 -33.22
CA TYR A 319 -10.39 35.09 -34.39
C TYR A 319 -9.82 36.49 -34.13
N ASN A 320 -8.53 36.70 -34.44
CA ASN A 320 -7.83 37.98 -34.46
C ASN A 320 -7.87 38.78 -33.12
N THR A 321 -7.19 38.27 -32.08
CA THR A 321 -6.96 38.88 -30.73
C THR A 321 -8.01 38.66 -29.63
N ASN A 322 -8.87 37.65 -29.73
CA ASN A 322 -9.85 37.31 -28.68
C ASN A 322 -10.76 38.50 -28.30
N THR A 323 -11.25 39.23 -29.29
CA THR A 323 -12.06 40.44 -29.06
C THR A 323 -13.44 40.09 -28.50
N GLN A 324 -13.87 40.83 -27.50
CA GLN A 324 -15.19 40.65 -26.89
C GLN A 324 -16.31 41.04 -27.87
N LEU A 325 -17.22 40.11 -28.16
CA LEU A 325 -18.35 40.31 -29.08
C LEU A 325 -19.52 40.96 -28.36
N TRP A 326 -19.93 40.36 -27.25
CA TRP A 326 -21.10 40.78 -26.49
C TRP A 326 -20.86 40.69 -24.99
N TYR A 327 -21.50 41.57 -24.24
CA TYR A 327 -21.35 41.72 -22.80
C TYR A 327 -22.72 41.91 -22.14
N LEU A 328 -23.02 41.06 -21.16
CA LEU A 328 -24.11 41.24 -20.20
C LEU A 328 -23.48 41.30 -18.81
N GLY A 329 -23.55 42.46 -18.17
CA GLY A 329 -22.98 42.68 -16.84
C GLY A 329 -23.05 44.14 -16.42
N SER A 330 -22.45 44.48 -15.28
CA SER A 330 -22.50 45.86 -14.80
C SER A 330 -21.58 46.82 -15.57
N THR A 331 -22.04 48.04 -15.81
CA THR A 331 -21.28 49.13 -16.44
C THR A 331 -20.88 50.23 -15.46
N SER A 332 -21.24 50.09 -14.18
CA SER A 332 -20.96 51.10 -13.15
C SER A 332 -19.98 50.59 -12.10
N SER A 333 -19.32 51.50 -11.40
CA SER A 333 -18.49 51.19 -10.23
C SER A 333 -19.28 50.77 -8.98
N SER A 334 -20.61 50.94 -9.00
CA SER A 334 -21.52 50.63 -7.88
C SER A 334 -22.45 49.45 -8.15
N ASN A 335 -22.26 48.77 -9.28
CA ASN A 335 -22.97 47.55 -9.69
C ASN A 335 -24.50 47.71 -9.85
N LYS A 336 -25.00 48.94 -10.00
CA LYS A 336 -26.43 49.25 -10.18
C LYS A 336 -26.85 49.34 -11.64
N ASP A 337 -25.89 49.66 -12.50
CA ASP A 337 -26.12 49.82 -13.93
C ASP A 337 -25.76 48.52 -14.65
N ILE A 338 -26.71 47.92 -15.39
CA ILE A 338 -26.53 46.68 -16.17
C ILE A 338 -26.76 47.00 -17.64
N ALA A 339 -25.82 46.60 -18.50
CA ALA A 339 -25.93 46.83 -19.94
C ALA A 339 -25.77 45.56 -20.77
N PHE A 340 -26.46 45.56 -21.92
CA PHE A 340 -26.19 44.69 -23.06
C PHE A 340 -25.33 45.49 -24.04
N ILE A 341 -24.08 45.09 -24.27
CA ILE A 341 -23.14 45.85 -25.11
C ILE A 341 -22.62 44.97 -26.25
N ASN A 342 -22.63 45.52 -27.46
CA ASN A 342 -21.82 45.06 -28.59
C ASN A 342 -20.57 45.94 -28.70
N ARG A 343 -19.38 45.35 -28.59
CA ARG A 343 -18.10 46.10 -28.60
C ARG A 343 -17.42 46.16 -29.97
N GLN A 344 -18.01 45.59 -31.01
CA GLN A 344 -17.45 45.56 -32.37
C GLN A 344 -18.06 46.59 -33.33
N ASN A 345 -18.73 47.64 -32.82
CA ASN A 345 -19.34 48.70 -33.63
C ASN A 345 -20.33 48.17 -34.69
N ALA A 346 -21.05 47.10 -34.35
CA ALA A 346 -22.11 46.53 -35.18
C ALA A 346 -23.48 46.72 -34.51
N PRO A 347 -24.58 46.62 -35.26
CA PRO A 347 -25.92 46.81 -34.70
C PRO A 347 -26.25 45.80 -33.58
N MET A 348 -27.17 46.19 -32.70
CA MET A 348 -27.79 45.30 -31.71
C MET A 348 -29.23 45.00 -32.12
N HIS A 349 -29.55 43.72 -32.31
CA HIS A 349 -30.86 43.29 -32.81
C HIS A 349 -31.69 42.58 -31.74
N PHE A 350 -33.00 42.82 -31.76
CA PHE A 350 -33.98 42.11 -30.94
C PHE A 350 -34.97 41.36 -31.84
N TYR A 351 -34.97 40.03 -31.74
CA TYR A 351 -35.76 39.14 -32.58
C TYR A 351 -36.93 38.51 -31.83
N THR A 352 -38.02 38.24 -32.54
CA THR A 352 -39.03 37.25 -32.10
C THR A 352 -39.36 36.33 -33.25
N ASN A 353 -39.41 35.02 -32.97
CA ASN A 353 -39.65 33.98 -33.97
C ASN A 353 -38.75 34.16 -35.23
N ASN A 354 -37.45 34.33 -35.01
CA ASN A 354 -36.43 34.57 -36.05
C ASN A 354 -36.66 35.81 -36.95
N THR A 355 -37.55 36.73 -36.57
CA THR A 355 -37.78 38.01 -37.27
C THR A 355 -37.27 39.18 -36.44
N SER A 356 -36.45 40.07 -37.01
CA SER A 356 -35.97 41.28 -36.31
C SER A 356 -37.14 42.22 -36.05
N ARG A 357 -37.29 42.70 -34.81
CA ARG A 357 -38.35 43.62 -34.39
C ARG A 357 -37.82 45.01 -34.08
N MET A 358 -36.61 45.08 -33.54
CA MET A 358 -35.91 46.32 -33.22
C MET A 358 -34.41 46.14 -33.51
N THR A 359 -33.79 47.16 -34.09
CA THR A 359 -32.33 47.26 -34.21
C THR A 359 -31.87 48.59 -33.64
N ILE A 360 -30.83 48.59 -32.82
CA ILE A 360 -30.02 49.78 -32.54
C ILE A 360 -28.82 49.71 -33.47
N GLU A 361 -28.77 50.60 -34.44
CA GLU A 361 -27.72 50.66 -35.45
C GLU A 361 -26.42 51.21 -34.86
N SER A 362 -25.28 50.96 -35.53
CA SER A 362 -23.96 51.40 -35.02
C SER A 362 -23.79 52.92 -34.99
N ASN A 363 -24.59 53.65 -35.77
CA ASN A 363 -24.63 55.11 -35.75
C ASN A 363 -25.57 55.68 -34.66
N GLY A 364 -26.25 54.82 -33.90
CA GLY A 364 -27.18 55.20 -32.82
C GLY A 364 -28.66 55.26 -33.23
N ASP A 365 -28.99 55.06 -34.51
CA ASP A 365 -30.38 55.04 -34.94
C ASP A 365 -31.12 53.82 -34.36
N MET A 366 -32.40 54.00 -34.05
CA MET A 366 -33.27 52.90 -33.61
C MET A 366 -34.31 52.59 -34.70
N SER A 367 -34.17 51.42 -35.32
CA SER A 367 -35.09 50.92 -36.33
C SER A 367 -36.12 49.98 -35.70
N LEU A 368 -37.40 50.13 -36.08
CA LEU A 368 -38.52 49.31 -35.63
C LEU A 368 -39.25 48.73 -36.85
N PHE A 369 -39.33 47.40 -36.96
CA PHE A 369 -39.69 46.72 -38.21
C PHE A 369 -41.14 46.18 -38.25
N ASN A 370 -41.51 45.63 -39.41
CA ASN A 370 -42.77 44.92 -39.71
C ASN A 370 -44.05 45.76 -39.70
N GLY A 371 -43.94 47.09 -39.80
CA GLY A 371 -45.11 47.99 -39.81
C GLY A 371 -45.96 47.89 -38.54
N ALA A 372 -45.37 47.39 -37.46
CA ALA A 372 -46.04 47.30 -36.17
C ALA A 372 -46.20 48.70 -35.58
N GLU A 373 -47.33 48.94 -34.94
CA GLU A 373 -47.59 50.19 -34.23
C GLU A 373 -46.69 50.31 -33.00
N ARG A 374 -46.20 51.53 -32.75
CA ARG A 374 -45.50 51.91 -31.53
C ARG A 374 -46.49 52.56 -30.60
N ARG A 375 -46.72 51.89 -29.46
CA ARG A 375 -47.79 52.21 -28.51
C ARG A 375 -47.17 52.74 -27.23
N TYR A 376 -47.58 53.95 -26.85
CA TYR A 376 -47.22 54.59 -25.61
C TYR A 376 -48.48 54.63 -24.73
N TYR A 377 -48.55 53.71 -23.78
CA TYR A 377 -49.73 53.51 -22.95
C TYR A 377 -49.91 54.64 -21.92
N ASP A 378 -51.18 54.93 -21.60
CA ASP A 378 -51.54 55.86 -20.54
C ASP A 378 -51.28 55.29 -19.14
N VAL A 379 -51.43 56.13 -18.12
CA VAL A 379 -51.40 55.67 -16.73
C VAL A 379 -52.54 54.67 -16.52
N GLY A 380 -52.18 53.43 -16.15
CA GLY A 380 -53.14 52.34 -15.97
C GLY A 380 -53.24 51.38 -17.16
N ASN A 381 -52.49 51.59 -18.25
CA ASN A 381 -52.42 50.70 -19.42
C ASN A 381 -53.77 50.44 -20.11
N SER A 382 -54.71 51.39 -20.07
CA SER A 382 -56.06 51.23 -20.63
C SER A 382 -56.19 51.75 -22.06
N ASN A 383 -55.45 52.81 -22.40
CA ASN A 383 -55.38 53.41 -23.73
C ASN A 383 -53.92 53.67 -24.13
N TYR A 384 -53.66 54.11 -25.36
CA TYR A 384 -52.31 54.47 -25.79
C TYR A 384 -52.30 55.51 -26.92
N VAL A 385 -51.19 56.25 -27.04
CA VAL A 385 -50.84 57.04 -28.23
C VAL A 385 -50.01 56.17 -29.16
N GLY A 386 -50.42 56.10 -30.43
CA GLY A 386 -49.85 55.19 -31.42
C GLY A 386 -49.14 55.91 -32.56
N PHE A 387 -47.97 55.39 -32.96
CA PHE A 387 -47.32 55.78 -34.21
C PHE A 387 -47.18 54.57 -35.11
N LYS A 388 -47.58 54.70 -36.38
CA LYS A 388 -47.53 53.62 -37.35
C LYS A 388 -47.26 54.18 -38.74
N ALA A 389 -46.25 53.64 -39.42
CA ALA A 389 -46.01 53.97 -40.81
C ALA A 389 -47.09 53.30 -41.70
N PRO A 390 -47.72 54.03 -42.63
CA PRO A 390 -48.51 53.42 -43.69
C PRO A 390 -47.58 52.72 -44.70
N SER A 391 -48.15 52.12 -45.75
CA SER A 391 -47.34 51.70 -46.89
C SER A 391 -46.79 52.93 -47.60
N LEU A 392 -45.47 53.13 -47.56
CA LEU A 392 -44.77 54.27 -48.16
C LEU A 392 -44.06 53.88 -49.46
N THR A 393 -44.02 54.78 -50.44
CA THR A 393 -43.23 54.63 -51.68
C THR A 393 -41.86 55.32 -51.62
N ALA A 394 -41.63 56.15 -50.58
CA ALA A 394 -40.37 56.82 -50.27
C ALA A 394 -40.28 57.08 -48.74
N ASN A 395 -39.07 57.37 -48.24
CA ASN A 395 -38.88 57.71 -46.83
C ASN A 395 -39.59 59.02 -46.47
N GLN A 396 -40.21 59.06 -45.29
CA GLN A 396 -40.78 60.27 -44.70
C GLN A 396 -40.08 60.55 -43.37
N ILE A 397 -39.62 61.78 -43.17
CA ILE A 397 -38.85 62.18 -41.99
C ILE A 397 -39.56 63.38 -41.36
N TRP A 398 -39.97 63.25 -40.10
CA TRP A 398 -40.53 64.37 -39.34
C TRP A 398 -39.43 65.01 -38.50
N VAL A 399 -39.05 66.23 -38.84
CA VAL A 399 -38.05 67.01 -38.09
C VAL A 399 -38.78 67.95 -37.14
N LEU A 400 -38.51 67.83 -35.83
CA LEU A 400 -39.08 68.74 -34.84
C LEU A 400 -38.32 70.08 -34.83
N PRO A 401 -39.00 71.21 -34.55
CA PRO A 401 -38.34 72.50 -34.36
C PRO A 401 -37.32 72.47 -33.21
N ILE A 402 -36.29 73.32 -33.30
CA ILE A 402 -35.23 73.42 -32.26
C ILE A 402 -35.70 74.11 -30.97
N ALA A 403 -36.88 74.72 -30.98
CA ALA A 403 -37.48 75.41 -29.85
C ALA A 403 -38.96 75.02 -29.73
N ASP A 404 -39.50 75.13 -28.53
CA ASP A 404 -40.93 74.95 -28.30
C ASP A 404 -41.74 75.94 -29.14
N GLY A 405 -42.94 75.53 -29.57
CA GLY A 405 -43.86 76.41 -30.27
C GLY A 405 -44.48 77.45 -29.33
N ASP A 406 -44.73 78.65 -29.84
CA ASP A 406 -45.49 79.67 -29.12
C ASP A 406 -46.95 79.22 -28.89
N PRO A 407 -47.66 79.75 -27.87
CA PRO A 407 -49.08 79.47 -27.67
C PRO A 407 -49.91 79.67 -28.95
N GLY A 408 -50.59 78.61 -29.39
CA GLY A 408 -51.36 78.61 -30.64
C GLY A 408 -50.61 78.06 -31.86
N SER A 409 -49.31 77.80 -31.73
CA SER A 409 -48.54 77.05 -32.73
C SER A 409 -49.00 75.59 -32.74
N VAL A 410 -49.43 75.11 -33.89
CA VAL A 410 -49.83 73.72 -34.10
C VAL A 410 -48.89 73.06 -35.09
N LEU A 411 -48.56 71.78 -34.87
CA LEU A 411 -47.90 70.95 -35.87
C LEU A 411 -48.93 70.67 -36.98
N THR A 412 -48.86 71.43 -38.07
CA THR A 412 -49.66 71.20 -39.28
C THR A 412 -48.82 70.47 -40.31
N THR A 413 -49.36 69.40 -40.90
CA THR A 413 -48.80 68.81 -42.11
C THR A 413 -49.33 69.57 -43.32
N ASP A 414 -48.45 69.94 -44.24
CA ASP A 414 -48.81 70.48 -45.56
C ASP A 414 -49.15 69.36 -46.57
N GLY A 415 -49.06 68.10 -46.13
CA GLY A 415 -49.27 66.92 -46.96
C GLY A 415 -48.04 66.51 -47.79
N PHE A 416 -46.94 67.28 -47.77
CA PHE A 416 -45.72 66.98 -48.52
C PHE A 416 -44.67 66.23 -47.70
N GLY A 417 -44.83 66.20 -46.37
CA GLY A 417 -44.03 65.33 -45.50
C GLY A 417 -42.56 65.75 -45.39
N THR A 418 -42.27 67.03 -45.56
CA THR A 418 -40.95 67.66 -45.39
C THR A 418 -40.87 68.48 -44.13
#